data_AF-A0A1V3J9Y4-F1
#
_entry.id   AF-A0A1V3J9Y4-F1
#
_cell.length_a   1.000
_cell.length_b   1.000
_cell.length_c   1.000
_cell.angle_alpha   90.00
_cell.angle_beta   90.00
_cell.angle_gamma   90.00
#
_symmetry.space_group_name_H-M   'P 1'
#
loop_
_entity.id
_entity.type
_entity.pdbx_description
1 polymer ?
#
loop_
_entity_poly.entity_id
_entity_poly.type
_entity_poly.pdbx_seq_one_letter_code
_entity_poly.pdbx_strand_id
1 'polypeptide(L)'
;MLKQIKLLSILTLSAVAVACSGGGGGAGTAKTPDGTKTDLTNSPKGLVGAETMDGKLIGYNQNHSFYGVWVNDGKTRQEIRYQGTPTPESRLPRGSATYTGHAVRARGDLIADTVDGVQADGKTTLNVNFDTKKVSGLIEMPWARDITLHETDLKGSQFSGKASVILNSGGHYKGGLFGPNAEEAAGLVEFSNNPALNTSFGGYR
;
A
#
# COMPACT_ATOMS: atom_id res chain seq x y z
N MET A 1 -0.97 -44.82 2.67
CA MET A 1 -0.22 -43.54 2.60
C MET A 1 -1.15 -42.48 2.02
N LEU A 2 -1.73 -41.62 2.87
CA LEU A 2 -2.61 -40.54 2.42
C LEU A 2 -1.74 -39.47 1.73
N LYS A 3 -1.96 -39.23 0.43
CA LYS A 3 -1.40 -38.07 -0.28
C LYS A 3 -1.95 -36.82 0.41
N GLN A 4 -1.08 -36.03 1.05
CA GLN A 4 -1.41 -34.66 1.42
C GLN A 4 -1.69 -33.89 0.13
N ILE A 5 -2.97 -33.71 -0.19
CA ILE A 5 -3.39 -32.72 -1.17
C ILE A 5 -3.12 -31.37 -0.50
N LYS A 6 -1.98 -30.75 -0.84
CA LYS A 6 -1.78 -29.33 -0.58
C LYS A 6 -2.85 -28.61 -1.41
N LEU A 7 -3.99 -28.29 -0.79
CA LEU A 7 -4.90 -27.31 -1.35
C LEU A 7 -4.08 -26.04 -1.58
N LEU A 8 -3.83 -25.68 -2.83
CA LEU A 8 -3.54 -24.29 -3.16
C LEU A 8 -4.80 -23.51 -2.78
N SER A 9 -4.80 -22.91 -1.58
CA SER A 9 -5.83 -21.98 -1.16
C SER A 9 -5.87 -20.84 -2.17
N ILE A 10 -6.96 -20.75 -2.92
CA ILE A 10 -7.22 -19.64 -3.84
C ILE A 10 -7.39 -18.40 -2.97
N LEU A 11 -6.38 -17.57 -2.95
CA LEU A 11 -6.32 -16.42 -2.07
C LEU A 11 -7.12 -15.28 -2.71
N THR A 12 -8.31 -14.99 -2.19
CA THR A 12 -9.18 -13.95 -2.74
C THR A 12 -8.67 -12.58 -2.30
N LEU A 13 -8.51 -11.66 -3.26
CA LEU A 13 -7.83 -10.40 -3.04
C LEU A 13 -8.69 -9.20 -3.45
N SER A 14 -8.93 -8.29 -2.50
CA SER A 14 -9.59 -7.01 -2.74
C SER A 14 -8.61 -5.83 -2.60
N ALA A 15 -8.94 -4.69 -3.19
CA ALA A 15 -8.16 -3.46 -3.07
C ALA A 15 -9.06 -2.27 -2.74
N VAL A 16 -8.65 -1.46 -1.76
CA VAL A 16 -9.44 -0.32 -1.29
C VAL A 16 -8.57 0.93 -1.21
N ALA A 17 -9.10 2.04 -1.73
CA ALA A 17 -8.52 3.38 -1.61
C ALA A 17 -9.56 4.28 -0.94
N VAL A 18 -9.21 4.90 0.20
CA VAL A 18 -10.14 5.78 0.93
C VAL A 18 -9.51 7.16 1.14
N ALA A 19 -10.17 8.19 0.63
CA ALA A 19 -9.89 9.57 1.01
C ALA A 19 -10.75 9.94 2.23
N CYS A 20 -10.13 10.32 3.35
CA CYS A 20 -10.85 10.90 4.48
C CYS A 20 -11.01 12.42 4.25
N SER A 21 -12.25 12.91 4.21
CA SER A 21 -12.57 14.33 3.94
C SER A 21 -12.88 15.17 5.19
N GLY A 22 -12.61 14.65 6.39
CA GLY A 22 -12.82 15.38 7.65
C GLY A 22 -11.55 16.09 8.12
N GLY A 23 -11.65 17.37 8.48
CA GLY A 23 -10.54 18.26 8.88
C GLY A 23 -9.81 17.93 10.19
N GLY A 24 -9.65 16.65 10.55
CA GLY A 24 -8.77 16.17 11.61
C GLY A 24 -7.57 15.46 10.98
N GLY A 25 -6.35 15.96 11.24
CA GLY A 25 -5.13 15.30 10.76
C GLY A 25 -5.05 13.85 11.22
N GLY A 26 -4.58 12.95 10.34
CA GLY A 26 -4.48 11.53 10.63
C GLY A 26 -4.72 10.66 9.41
N ALA A 27 -4.44 9.36 9.57
CA ALA A 27 -4.82 8.32 8.62
C ALA A 27 -6.29 7.90 8.72
N GLY A 28 -7.02 8.36 9.74
CA GLY A 28 -8.44 8.08 9.96
C GLY A 28 -8.71 6.71 10.59
N THR A 29 -9.92 6.19 10.37
CA THR A 29 -10.31 4.85 10.84
C THR A 29 -10.25 3.87 9.68
N ALA A 30 -9.51 2.78 9.84
CA ALA A 30 -9.52 1.65 8.91
C ALA A 30 -10.67 0.71 9.27
N LYS A 31 -11.57 0.42 8.31
CA LYS A 31 -12.59 -0.64 8.46
C LYS A 31 -12.18 -1.85 7.64
N THR A 32 -11.93 -3.01 8.23
CA THR A 32 -11.53 -4.25 7.55
C THR A 32 -12.74 -5.02 6.99
N PRO A 33 -12.54 -6.00 6.08
CA PRO A 33 -13.63 -6.76 5.46
C PRO A 33 -14.55 -7.48 6.45
N ASP A 34 -14.02 -7.91 7.59
CA ASP A 34 -14.77 -8.51 8.70
C ASP A 34 -15.59 -7.50 9.52
N GLY A 35 -15.51 -6.21 9.18
CA GLY A 35 -16.23 -5.12 9.84
C GLY A 35 -15.49 -4.46 10.99
N THR A 36 -14.33 -4.98 11.41
CA THR A 36 -13.53 -4.39 12.49
C THR A 36 -13.07 -2.99 12.12
N LYS A 37 -13.05 -2.09 13.11
CA LYS A 37 -12.59 -0.70 12.94
C LYS A 37 -11.35 -0.45 13.79
N THR A 38 -10.29 0.05 13.17
CA THR A 38 -9.03 0.43 13.82
C THR A 38 -8.84 1.93 13.69
N ASP A 39 -8.69 2.64 14.81
CA ASP A 39 -8.36 4.06 14.83
C ASP A 39 -6.87 4.26 14.57
N LEU A 40 -6.51 4.61 13.34
CA LEU A 40 -5.12 4.85 12.94
C LEU A 40 -4.65 6.26 13.30
N THR A 41 -5.56 7.21 13.53
CA THR A 41 -5.21 8.57 13.93
C THR A 41 -4.50 8.57 15.28
N ASN A 42 -5.05 7.84 16.25
CA ASN A 42 -4.51 7.76 17.61
C ASN A 42 -3.58 6.55 17.84
N SER A 43 -3.32 5.75 16.81
CA SER A 43 -2.37 4.63 16.89
C SER A 43 -0.91 5.09 16.75
N PRO A 44 0.07 4.28 17.22
CA PRO A 44 1.49 4.51 16.97
C PRO A 44 1.81 4.70 15.49
N LYS A 45 2.88 5.43 15.20
CA LYS A 45 3.40 5.64 13.83
C LYS A 45 4.48 4.62 13.50
N GLY A 46 4.66 4.35 12.21
CA GLY A 46 5.53 3.29 11.71
C GLY A 46 4.76 1.99 11.44
N LEU A 47 5.48 0.87 11.47
CA LEU A 47 4.88 -0.46 11.27
C LEU A 47 3.93 -0.77 12.43
N VAL A 48 2.65 -0.99 12.12
CA VAL A 48 1.61 -1.34 13.08
C VAL A 48 0.91 -2.63 12.67
N GLY A 49 0.44 -3.35 13.69
CA GLY A 49 -0.46 -4.50 13.54
C GLY A 49 -1.68 -4.31 14.44
N ALA A 50 -2.86 -4.61 13.93
CA ALA A 50 -4.11 -4.62 14.71
C ALA A 50 -4.87 -5.91 14.46
N GLU A 51 -5.15 -6.65 15.53
CA GLU A 51 -6.02 -7.83 15.49
C GLU A 51 -7.45 -7.41 15.13
N THR A 52 -8.12 -8.28 14.39
CA THR A 52 -9.50 -8.10 13.92
C THR A 52 -10.35 -9.32 14.28
N MET A 53 -11.64 -9.30 13.98
CA MET A 53 -12.55 -10.41 14.28
C MET A 53 -12.21 -11.71 13.54
N ASP A 54 -11.64 -11.60 12.34
CA ASP A 54 -11.30 -12.74 11.48
C ASP A 54 -9.90 -12.58 10.86
N GLY A 55 -8.94 -11.95 11.54
CA GLY A 55 -7.63 -11.71 10.93
C GLY A 55 -6.83 -10.58 11.56
N LYS A 56 -5.95 -10.00 10.76
CA LYS A 56 -5.05 -8.92 11.19
C LYS A 56 -4.83 -7.88 10.11
N LEU A 57 -4.84 -6.62 10.50
CA LEU A 57 -4.39 -5.49 9.67
C LEU A 57 -2.94 -5.19 9.98
N ILE A 58 -2.06 -5.24 8.98
CA ILE A 58 -0.62 -4.94 9.11
C ILE A 58 -0.26 -3.88 8.08
N GLY A 59 0.45 -2.83 8.49
CA GLY A 59 0.84 -1.76 7.56
C GLY A 59 1.66 -0.67 8.23
N TYR A 60 1.99 0.35 7.44
CA TYR A 60 2.65 1.54 7.97
C TYR A 60 1.63 2.65 8.20
N ASN A 61 1.57 3.11 9.44
CA ASN A 61 0.78 4.26 9.85
C ASN A 61 1.66 5.51 9.87
N GLN A 62 1.34 6.48 9.03
CA GLN A 62 2.00 7.76 8.93
C GLN A 62 1.18 8.86 9.64
N ASN A 63 1.63 10.11 9.60
CA ASN A 63 0.91 11.21 10.26
C ASN A 63 -0.40 11.54 9.53
N HIS A 64 -0.45 11.42 8.21
CA HIS A 64 -1.58 11.80 7.37
C HIS A 64 -2.14 10.67 6.51
N SER A 65 -1.45 9.53 6.47
CA SER A 65 -1.84 8.38 5.66
C SER A 65 -1.50 7.04 6.29
N PHE A 66 -2.09 5.98 5.75
CA PHE A 66 -1.79 4.59 6.07
C PHE A 66 -1.80 3.79 4.78
N TYR A 67 -0.95 2.77 4.72
CA TYR A 67 -0.98 1.74 3.70
C TYR A 67 -0.61 0.39 4.30
N GLY A 68 -1.24 -0.67 3.81
CA GLY A 68 -1.03 -1.99 4.37
C GLY A 68 -1.90 -3.06 3.76
N VAL A 69 -1.96 -4.18 4.47
CA VAL A 69 -2.70 -5.37 4.11
C VAL A 69 -3.51 -5.88 5.30
N TRP A 70 -4.76 -6.23 5.07
CA TRP A 70 -5.51 -7.09 5.98
C TRP A 70 -5.40 -8.53 5.49
N VAL A 71 -5.13 -9.48 6.36
CA VAL A 71 -5.11 -10.93 6.06
C VAL A 71 -6.02 -11.62 7.05
N ASN A 72 -6.88 -12.52 6.56
CA ASN A 72 -7.76 -13.26 7.45
C ASN A 72 -7.02 -14.40 8.20
N ASP A 73 -7.55 -14.88 9.33
CA ASP A 73 -6.89 -15.89 10.18
C ASP A 73 -6.57 -17.19 9.41
N GLY A 74 -7.48 -17.57 8.51
CA GLY A 74 -7.29 -18.73 7.63
C GLY A 74 -6.26 -18.52 6.50
N LYS A 75 -5.71 -17.32 6.34
CA LYS A 75 -4.77 -16.93 5.27
C LYS A 75 -5.28 -17.26 3.86
N THR A 76 -6.60 -17.16 3.67
CA THR A 76 -7.30 -17.43 2.41
C THR A 76 -7.86 -16.17 1.76
N ARG A 77 -7.91 -15.06 2.51
CA ARG A 77 -8.38 -13.77 2.03
C ARG A 77 -7.40 -12.70 2.47
N GLN A 78 -7.16 -11.75 1.59
CA GLN A 78 -6.38 -10.58 1.93
C GLN A 78 -6.96 -9.34 1.23
N GLU A 79 -6.67 -8.16 1.77
CA GLU A 79 -7.03 -6.88 1.17
C GLU A 79 -5.86 -5.92 1.27
N ILE A 80 -5.38 -5.43 0.13
CA ILE A 80 -4.41 -4.32 0.10
C ILE A 80 -5.15 -2.99 0.17
N ARG A 81 -4.57 -2.00 0.87
CA ARG A 81 -5.20 -0.69 1.00
C ARG A 81 -4.21 0.45 1.17
N TYR A 82 -4.70 1.64 0.86
CA TYR A 82 -4.17 2.89 1.39
C TYR A 82 -5.32 3.85 1.72
N GLN A 83 -5.08 4.73 2.68
CA GLN A 83 -6.01 5.77 3.08
C GLN A 83 -5.28 6.98 3.67
N GLY A 84 -5.94 8.12 3.71
CA GLY A 84 -5.38 9.30 4.36
C GLY A 84 -6.16 10.58 4.05
N THR A 85 -5.61 11.70 4.51
CA THR A 85 -6.13 13.05 4.24
C THR A 85 -5.39 13.66 3.03
N PRO A 86 -6.01 13.73 1.84
CA PRO A 86 -5.33 14.17 0.64
C PRO A 86 -4.85 15.61 0.74
N THR A 87 -3.68 15.91 0.19
CA THR A 87 -3.19 17.29 0.08
C THR A 87 -4.13 18.09 -0.82
N PRO A 88 -4.61 19.28 -0.40
CA PRO A 88 -5.36 20.18 -1.27
C PRO A 88 -4.50 20.61 -2.47
N GLU A 89 -5.08 20.68 -3.67
CA GLU A 89 -4.33 21.05 -4.87
C GLU A 89 -3.65 22.43 -4.75
N SER A 90 -4.28 23.38 -4.05
CA SER A 90 -3.72 24.71 -3.77
C SER A 90 -2.49 24.71 -2.85
N ARG A 91 -2.18 23.57 -2.22
CA ARG A 91 -1.09 23.39 -1.26
C ARG A 91 0.01 22.47 -1.78
N LEU A 92 -0.10 22.00 -3.02
CA LEU A 92 0.97 21.21 -3.64
C LEU A 92 2.25 22.04 -3.75
N PRO A 93 3.42 21.48 -3.40
CA PRO A 93 4.71 22.13 -3.58
C PRO A 93 5.02 22.47 -5.05
N ARG A 94 6.12 23.20 -5.26
CA ARG A 94 6.75 23.38 -6.58
C ARG A 94 8.02 22.52 -6.68
N GLY A 95 8.55 22.37 -7.88
CA GLY A 95 9.78 21.62 -8.13
C GLY A 95 9.55 20.12 -8.11
N SER A 96 10.51 19.38 -7.56
CA SER A 96 10.43 17.92 -7.43
C SER A 96 10.73 17.45 -6.02
N ALA A 97 10.21 16.26 -5.70
CA ALA A 97 10.40 15.59 -4.43
C ALA A 97 10.55 14.08 -4.66
N THR A 98 11.34 13.44 -3.80
CA THR A 98 11.48 11.99 -3.75
C THR A 98 10.95 11.51 -2.42
N TYR A 99 9.94 10.65 -2.44
CA TYR A 99 9.38 10.03 -1.25
C TYR A 99 10.05 8.67 -1.07
N THR A 100 10.58 8.43 0.12
CA THR A 100 11.17 7.14 0.49
C THR A 100 10.41 6.52 1.65
N GLY A 101 10.25 5.20 1.60
CA GLY A 101 9.53 4.49 2.64
C GLY A 101 9.46 3.00 2.36
N HIS A 102 8.33 2.41 2.70
CA HIS A 102 8.17 0.97 2.72
C HIS A 102 7.08 0.48 1.76
N ALA A 103 7.12 -0.82 1.49
CA ALA A 103 6.08 -1.53 0.78
C ALA A 103 5.63 -2.74 1.60
N VAL A 104 4.32 -2.99 1.59
CA VAL A 104 3.68 -4.04 2.36
C VAL A 104 2.85 -4.91 1.43
N ARG A 105 3.11 -6.21 1.48
CA ARG A 105 2.46 -7.22 0.64
C ARG A 105 2.27 -8.49 1.45
N ALA A 106 1.12 -9.11 1.33
CA ALA A 106 0.93 -10.43 1.90
C ALA A 106 1.69 -11.51 1.11
N ARG A 107 2.26 -12.45 1.86
CA ARG A 107 3.06 -13.58 1.39
C ARG A 107 2.56 -14.84 2.09
N GLY A 108 2.53 -15.96 1.38
CA GLY A 108 2.42 -17.24 2.07
C GLY A 108 3.62 -17.49 2.98
N ASP A 109 3.49 -18.50 3.84
CA ASP A 109 4.37 -18.87 4.96
C ASP A 109 5.83 -19.26 4.59
N LEU A 110 6.28 -18.99 3.36
CA LEU A 110 7.53 -19.51 2.77
C LEU A 110 8.71 -18.54 2.82
N ILE A 111 8.57 -17.34 3.40
CA ILE A 111 9.66 -16.35 3.51
C ILE A 111 9.88 -16.01 5.00
N ALA A 112 11.13 -16.15 5.45
CA ALA A 112 11.55 -16.00 6.86
C ALA A 112 11.32 -14.59 7.45
N ASP A 113 11.18 -13.58 6.58
CA ASP A 113 11.08 -12.16 6.97
C ASP A 113 9.63 -11.64 6.92
N THR A 114 8.65 -12.51 7.17
CA THR A 114 7.23 -12.13 7.22
C THR A 114 6.74 -11.98 8.66
N VAL A 115 5.96 -10.93 8.92
CA VAL A 115 5.18 -10.77 10.14
C VAL A 115 3.79 -11.34 9.86
N ASP A 116 3.48 -12.50 10.43
CA ASP A 116 2.18 -13.17 10.27
C ASP A 116 1.74 -13.38 8.81
N GLY A 117 2.68 -13.72 7.91
CA GLY A 117 2.40 -13.86 6.47
C GLY A 117 2.31 -12.53 5.72
N VAL A 118 2.84 -11.44 6.29
CA VAL A 118 2.98 -10.15 5.62
C VAL A 118 4.45 -9.76 5.51
N GLN A 119 4.90 -9.49 4.29
CA GLN A 119 6.19 -8.88 4.03
C GLN A 119 6.05 -7.36 4.13
N ALA A 120 6.80 -6.73 5.04
CA ALA A 120 6.76 -5.30 5.31
C ALA A 120 8.14 -4.61 5.24
N ASP A 121 9.15 -5.34 4.74
CA ASP A 121 10.55 -4.89 4.58
C ASP A 121 10.87 -4.40 3.15
N GLY A 122 9.88 -4.42 2.24
CA GLY A 122 10.01 -3.82 0.92
C GLY A 122 10.26 -2.32 1.03
N LYS A 123 10.99 -1.75 0.07
CA LYS A 123 11.36 -0.33 0.05
C LYS A 123 10.70 0.35 -1.13
N THR A 124 10.22 1.57 -0.92
CA THR A 124 9.59 2.38 -1.96
C THR A 124 10.39 3.63 -2.19
N THR A 125 10.61 3.96 -3.46
CA THR A 125 11.05 5.27 -3.93
C THR A 125 10.02 5.79 -4.93
N LEU A 126 9.38 6.93 -4.62
CA LEU A 126 8.43 7.60 -5.50
C LEU A 126 8.97 8.99 -5.85
N ASN A 127 9.17 9.27 -7.13
CA ASN A 127 9.60 10.56 -7.63
C ASN A 127 8.38 11.33 -8.13
N VAL A 128 8.18 12.53 -7.59
CA VAL A 128 7.09 13.43 -7.96
C VAL A 128 7.70 14.74 -8.44
N ASN A 129 7.38 15.12 -9.67
CA ASN A 129 7.68 16.43 -10.20
C ASN A 129 6.38 17.23 -10.28
N PHE A 130 6.25 18.24 -9.42
CA PHE A 130 5.06 19.08 -9.32
C PHE A 130 4.96 20.08 -10.48
N ASP A 131 6.09 20.50 -11.04
CA ASP A 131 6.13 21.46 -12.15
C ASP A 131 5.70 20.79 -13.46
N THR A 132 6.21 19.58 -13.74
CA THR A 132 5.83 18.79 -14.91
C THR A 132 4.60 17.92 -14.69
N LYS A 133 4.12 17.85 -13.44
CA LYS A 133 3.00 16.99 -12.99
C LYS A 133 3.21 15.52 -13.35
N LYS A 134 4.41 15.00 -13.09
CA LYS A 134 4.78 13.61 -13.37
C LYS A 134 5.10 12.84 -12.09
N VAL A 135 4.74 11.57 -12.07
CA VAL A 135 5.02 10.62 -10.99
C VAL A 135 5.62 9.36 -11.57
N SER A 136 6.70 8.86 -10.99
CA SER A 136 7.30 7.56 -11.30
C SER A 136 7.93 6.95 -10.04
N GLY A 137 8.38 5.71 -10.09
CA GLY A 137 8.98 5.11 -8.92
C GLY A 137 9.44 3.67 -9.07
N LEU A 138 9.94 3.14 -7.96
CA LEU A 138 10.43 1.79 -7.81
C LEU A 138 10.01 1.25 -6.45
N ILE A 139 9.56 0.01 -6.41
CA ILE A 139 9.40 -0.76 -5.18
C ILE A 139 10.38 -1.92 -5.24
N GLU A 140 11.36 -1.89 -4.35
CA GLU A 140 12.32 -2.96 -4.15
C GLU A 140 11.73 -4.00 -3.19
N MET A 141 11.73 -5.26 -3.59
CA MET A 141 11.11 -6.34 -2.82
C MET A 141 12.16 -7.42 -2.51
N PRO A 142 12.67 -7.49 -1.27
CA PRO A 142 13.60 -8.53 -0.86
C PRO A 142 13.08 -9.92 -1.21
N TRP A 143 13.96 -10.75 -1.80
CA TRP A 143 13.68 -12.13 -2.22
C TRP A 143 12.54 -12.26 -3.24
N ALA A 144 12.24 -11.19 -3.98
CA ALA A 144 11.24 -11.17 -5.02
C ALA A 144 11.61 -10.20 -6.15
N ARG A 145 10.72 -10.10 -7.15
CA ARG A 145 10.89 -9.16 -8.25
C ARG A 145 10.49 -7.76 -7.81
N ASP A 146 11.35 -6.79 -8.09
CA ASP A 146 11.05 -5.38 -7.94
C ASP A 146 9.92 -4.95 -8.88
N ILE A 147 9.18 -3.95 -8.45
CA ILE A 147 8.05 -3.38 -9.19
C ILE A 147 8.45 -1.99 -9.67
N THR A 148 8.53 -1.81 -10.98
CA THR A 148 8.65 -0.49 -11.61
C THR A 148 7.29 0.19 -11.65
N LEU A 149 7.22 1.42 -11.15
CA LEU A 149 6.07 2.32 -11.32
C LEU A 149 6.38 3.24 -12.49
N HIS A 150 5.78 2.97 -13.65
CA HIS A 150 6.04 3.74 -14.87
C HIS A 150 5.52 5.17 -14.72
N GLU A 151 6.16 6.09 -15.44
CA GLU A 151 5.77 7.49 -15.41
C GLU A 151 4.27 7.66 -15.73
N THR A 152 3.59 8.47 -14.92
CA THR A 152 2.20 8.87 -15.13
C THR A 152 1.97 10.33 -14.73
N ASP A 153 0.78 10.84 -14.99
CA ASP A 153 0.36 12.18 -14.62
C ASP A 153 -0.07 12.28 -13.15
N LEU A 154 0.37 13.35 -12.50
CA LEU A 154 -0.19 13.84 -11.24
C LEU A 154 -1.43 14.69 -11.53
N LYS A 155 -2.61 14.26 -11.06
CA LYS A 155 -3.89 14.96 -11.20
C LYS A 155 -4.38 15.42 -9.82
N GLY A 156 -4.23 16.71 -9.53
CA GLY A 156 -4.35 17.22 -8.17
C GLY A 156 -3.33 16.51 -7.27
N SER A 157 -3.75 15.94 -6.15
CA SER A 157 -2.90 15.12 -5.28
C SER A 157 -2.96 13.62 -5.56
N GLN A 158 -3.58 13.19 -6.68
CA GLN A 158 -3.77 11.77 -6.99
C GLN A 158 -3.00 11.37 -8.25
N PHE A 159 -2.60 10.11 -8.33
CA PHE A 159 -1.92 9.55 -9.49
C PHE A 159 -2.37 8.11 -9.75
N SER A 160 -2.35 7.71 -11.02
CA SER A 160 -2.59 6.32 -11.42
C SER A 160 -1.87 6.02 -12.72
N GLY A 161 -1.17 4.89 -12.81
CA GLY A 161 -0.34 4.53 -13.94
C GLY A 161 -0.11 3.03 -14.08
N LYS A 162 0.77 2.66 -15.00
CA LYS A 162 1.15 1.26 -15.25
C LYS A 162 2.29 0.84 -14.33
N ALA A 163 2.29 -0.42 -13.93
CA ALA A 163 3.37 -1.03 -13.17
C ALA A 163 3.83 -2.32 -13.84
N SER A 164 5.09 -2.70 -13.62
CA SER A 164 5.62 -3.96 -14.13
C SER A 164 6.62 -4.59 -13.19
N VAL A 165 6.73 -5.90 -13.26
CA VAL A 165 7.87 -6.67 -12.75
C VAL A 165 8.54 -7.38 -13.91
N ILE A 166 9.76 -7.90 -13.73
CA ILE A 166 10.44 -8.71 -14.75
C ILE A 166 9.51 -9.84 -15.22
N LEU A 167 9.27 -9.97 -16.54
CA LEU A 167 8.34 -10.94 -17.17
C LEU A 167 6.83 -10.74 -16.87
N ASN A 168 6.40 -9.62 -16.28
CA ASN A 168 4.98 -9.29 -16.17
C ASN A 168 4.73 -7.77 -16.19
N SER A 169 4.13 -7.27 -17.28
CA SER A 169 3.81 -5.85 -17.49
C SER A 169 2.33 -5.49 -17.27
N GLY A 170 1.54 -6.40 -16.69
CA GLY A 170 0.10 -6.22 -16.48
C GLY A 170 -0.29 -5.45 -15.21
N GLY A 171 0.68 -4.84 -14.52
CA GLY A 171 0.44 -4.13 -13.26
C GLY A 171 -0.18 -2.75 -13.48
N HIS A 172 -1.00 -2.32 -12.53
CA HIS A 172 -1.53 -0.96 -12.45
C HIS A 172 -1.35 -0.45 -11.03
N TYR A 173 -0.99 0.82 -10.89
CA TYR A 173 -0.87 1.45 -9.58
C TYR A 173 -1.76 2.68 -9.49
N LYS A 174 -2.18 2.98 -8.26
CA LYS A 174 -2.90 4.20 -7.89
C LYS A 174 -2.47 4.63 -6.50
N GLY A 175 -2.49 5.93 -6.25
CA GLY A 175 -2.09 6.49 -4.97
C GLY A 175 -2.36 7.98 -4.91
N GLY A 176 -1.93 8.58 -3.82
CA GLY A 176 -2.03 10.01 -3.63
C GLY A 176 -0.95 10.58 -2.72
N LEU A 177 -0.96 11.90 -2.65
CA LEU A 177 -0.16 12.73 -1.75
C LEU A 177 -1.05 13.18 -0.59
N PHE A 178 -0.51 13.09 0.61
CA PHE A 178 -1.23 13.27 1.86
C PHE A 178 -0.53 14.29 2.75
N GLY A 179 -1.33 14.90 3.62
CA GLY A 179 -0.88 15.94 4.53
C GLY A 179 -0.99 17.35 3.96
N PRO A 180 -0.83 18.38 4.81
CA PRO A 180 -1.06 19.79 4.44
C PRO A 180 -0.16 20.32 3.31
N ASN A 181 1.00 19.71 3.07
CA ASN A 181 2.00 20.16 2.10
C ASN A 181 2.59 19.01 1.26
N ALA A 182 1.86 17.91 1.11
CA ALA A 182 2.33 16.68 0.45
C ALA A 182 3.60 16.14 1.13
N GLU A 183 3.55 15.98 2.45
CA GLU A 183 4.63 15.40 3.25
C GLU A 183 4.73 13.89 3.06
N GLU A 184 3.62 13.27 2.66
CA GLU A 184 3.43 11.83 2.61
C GLU A 184 2.88 11.38 1.26
N ALA A 185 3.24 10.17 0.85
CA ALA A 185 2.63 9.48 -0.27
C ALA A 185 2.20 8.08 0.16
N ALA A 186 1.06 7.63 -0.34
CA ALA A 186 0.59 6.25 -0.14
C ALA A 186 -0.18 5.78 -1.38
N GLY A 187 -0.13 4.48 -1.64
CA GLY A 187 -0.74 3.88 -2.81
C GLY A 187 -0.75 2.36 -2.76
N LEU A 188 -1.21 1.76 -3.85
CA LEU A 188 -1.18 0.33 -4.06
C LEU A 188 -0.95 -0.02 -5.54
N VAL A 189 -0.43 -1.22 -5.75
CA VAL A 189 -0.20 -1.84 -7.06
C VAL A 189 -1.03 -3.13 -7.14
N GLU A 190 -1.73 -3.30 -8.26
CA GLU A 190 -2.56 -4.46 -8.56
C GLU A 190 -2.05 -5.14 -9.84
N PHE A 191 -1.88 -6.45 -9.80
CA PHE A 191 -1.58 -7.30 -10.95
C PHE A 191 -2.75 -8.26 -11.16
N SER A 192 -3.65 -7.93 -12.08
CA SER A 192 -4.87 -8.73 -12.32
C SER A 192 -4.58 -10.19 -12.69
N ASN A 193 -3.48 -10.43 -13.42
CA ASN A 193 -3.02 -11.76 -13.81
C ASN A 193 -2.19 -12.48 -12.74
N ASN A 194 -1.79 -11.78 -11.67
CA ASN A 194 -1.03 -12.36 -10.57
C ASN A 194 -1.27 -11.58 -9.27
N PRO A 195 -2.45 -11.75 -8.64
CA PRO A 195 -2.82 -11.02 -7.42
C PRO A 195 -1.83 -11.23 -6.28
N ALA A 196 -1.08 -12.35 -6.29
CA ALA A 196 -0.04 -12.57 -5.30
C ALA A 196 0.99 -11.44 -5.29
N LEU A 197 1.21 -10.69 -6.38
CA LEU A 197 2.13 -9.55 -6.50
C LEU A 197 1.58 -8.22 -5.96
N ASN A 198 0.30 -8.15 -5.62
CA ASN A 198 -0.32 -6.91 -5.16
C ASN A 198 0.39 -6.38 -3.92
N THR A 199 0.68 -5.08 -3.94
CA THR A 199 1.58 -4.46 -2.97
C THR A 199 1.04 -3.07 -2.63
N SER A 200 0.85 -2.80 -1.34
CA SER A 200 0.62 -1.44 -0.85
C SER A 200 1.96 -0.76 -0.59
N PHE A 201 2.04 0.55 -0.74
CA PHE A 201 3.30 1.29 -0.60
C PHE A 201 3.06 2.69 -0.07
N GLY A 202 4.12 3.30 0.45
CA GLY A 202 4.14 4.72 0.78
C GLY A 202 5.49 5.17 1.30
N GLY A 203 5.56 6.45 1.65
CA GLY A 203 6.80 7.05 2.12
C GLY A 203 6.64 8.52 2.48
N TYR A 204 7.73 9.06 3.03
CA TYR A 204 7.87 10.47 3.37
C TYR A 204 8.80 11.15 2.36
N ARG A 205 8.50 12.40 2.05
CA ARG A 205 9.32 13.28 1.23
C ARG A 205 10.68 13.59 1.89
#